data_AF-A0A9W8WP05-F1
#
_entry.id   AF-A0A9W8WP05-F1
#
_cell.length_a   1.000
_cell.length_b   1.000
_cell.length_c   1.000
_cell.angle_alpha   90.00
_cell.angle_beta   90.00
_cell.angle_gamma   90.00
#
_symmetry.space_group_name_H-M   'P 1'
#
loop_
_entity.id
_entity.type
_entity.pdbx_description
1 polymer ?
#
loop_
_entity_poly.entity_id
_entity_poly.type
_entity_poly.pdbx_seq_one_letter_code
_entity_poly.pdbx_strand_id
1 'polypeptide(L)'
;MRLIDVRTIELRWFNDNEIPEYAILSHTWGADEVSYQELVWINRIKAFTASYDTPSSSVASLSSTQDDQSSVMLTAMETMLRTSTSFATNLSGVKEEDLLKRQGYAKIVNAAKEAQILGFQYIWIDTCCIDKSSSAELQEAINSMYRWYSDAEICIVYLEDVWPPSAGPDETRTASEVARHAFESSRWTKRGWTLQEIVAPVICRFYLRDWRLLGEKEEYIRELSAATSIPVFVLEDRRSVNEVSVAERMSWAAHRQTTRIEDLAYCLLGLFDIQMPLLYGEGSKAFIRLQEEILKTTDDYSLFAWCAQDATPATYRGLLARSPLEFRDCHSFEREESISTFPVNPTPIGLHIQLEALPHPTDKSRILALIRASNSLNQRLAISLKCLDGQAQYARVDAGELVPINDWPTGQLRTVYVRQSPSVPADFTTPEFSCFQIRRRFVNQRTPPVRIMSVFPRELWDSETHELRIPASAPKAFGVLLLRVQSHAYAHSLSFPVAFSFDRATCHYWIKAIPDYVAPEGL
;
A
#
# COMPACT_ATOMS: atom_id res chain seq x y z
N MET A 1 6.16 25.85 -6.51
CA MET A 1 5.78 25.41 -5.14
C MET A 1 5.04 26.52 -4.39
N ARG A 2 4.14 26.21 -3.46
CA ARG A 2 3.51 27.19 -2.56
C ARG A 2 4.01 27.02 -1.13
N LEU A 3 4.31 28.13 -0.45
CA LEU A 3 4.78 28.17 0.94
C LEU A 3 3.92 29.15 1.74
N ILE A 4 3.95 29.03 3.06
CA ILE A 4 3.28 29.95 4.00
C ILE A 4 4.34 30.89 4.58
N ASP A 5 4.12 32.19 4.49
CA ASP A 5 4.90 33.18 5.25
C ASP A 5 4.60 33.01 6.74
N VAL A 6 5.62 32.70 7.54
CA VAL A 6 5.43 32.33 8.95
C VAL A 6 4.90 33.48 9.81
N ARG A 7 5.07 34.73 9.38
CA ARG A 7 4.64 35.92 10.15
C ARG A 7 3.19 36.28 9.85
N THR A 8 2.80 36.22 8.58
CA THR A 8 1.47 36.65 8.15
C THR A 8 0.48 35.48 8.01
N ILE A 9 0.98 34.25 7.93
CA ILE A 9 0.22 33.03 7.61
C ILE A 9 -0.38 33.09 6.18
N GLU A 10 0.18 33.95 5.33
CA GLU A 10 -0.23 34.08 3.94
C GLU A 10 0.46 33.08 3.02
N LEU A 11 -0.29 32.56 2.04
CA LEU A 11 0.28 31.71 0.99
C LEU A 11 1.04 32.55 -0.04
N ARG A 12 2.26 32.12 -0.36
CA ARG A 12 3.15 32.69 -1.37
C ARG A 12 3.51 31.62 -2.39
N TRP A 13 3.55 31.99 -3.66
CA TRP A 13 3.92 31.07 -4.75
C TRP A 13 5.33 31.38 -5.24
N PHE A 14 6.09 30.33 -5.50
CA PHE A 14 7.48 30.38 -5.97
C PHE A 14 7.68 29.46 -7.18
N ASN A 15 8.42 29.95 -8.17
CA ASN A 15 8.93 29.13 -9.27
C ASN A 15 10.01 28.15 -8.77
N ASP A 16 10.25 27.06 -9.49
CA ASP A 16 11.24 26.04 -9.11
C ASP A 16 12.67 26.58 -8.91
N ASN A 17 13.06 27.61 -9.66
CA ASN A 17 14.40 28.23 -9.55
C ASN A 17 14.49 29.32 -8.47
N GLU A 18 13.38 29.61 -7.78
CA GLU A 18 13.24 30.74 -6.85
C GLU A 18 12.67 30.29 -5.49
N ILE A 19 12.71 28.98 -5.19
CA ILE A 19 12.25 28.46 -3.90
C ILE A 19 13.26 28.91 -2.82
N PRO A 20 12.83 29.72 -1.84
CA PRO A 20 13.71 30.14 -0.74
C PRO A 20 13.95 28.99 0.23
N GLU A 21 14.91 29.11 1.14
CA GLU A 21 15.02 28.20 2.29
C GLU A 21 13.69 28.15 3.07
N TYR A 22 13.25 26.94 3.44
CA TYR A 22 11.96 26.73 4.10
C TYR A 22 12.02 25.57 5.10
N ALA A 23 11.17 25.68 6.12
CA ALA A 23 10.82 24.55 6.99
C ALA A 23 9.68 23.74 6.36
N ILE A 24 9.57 22.45 6.68
CA ILE A 24 8.45 21.61 6.25
C ILE A 24 7.77 20.97 7.46
N LEU A 25 6.43 20.94 7.48
CA LEU A 25 5.68 20.24 8.52
C LEU A 25 5.37 18.80 8.07
N SER A 26 5.72 17.84 8.91
CA SER A 26 5.30 16.45 8.83
C SER A 26 4.29 16.18 9.96
N HIS A 27 3.09 15.71 9.62
CA HIS A 27 2.04 15.49 10.61
C HIS A 27 1.05 14.42 10.16
N THR A 28 0.18 13.98 11.07
CA THR A 28 -0.99 13.17 10.70
C THR A 28 -2.24 14.03 10.60
N TRP A 29 -3.06 13.80 9.56
CA TRP A 29 -4.28 14.58 9.34
C TRP A 29 -5.35 14.22 10.37
N GLY A 30 -5.97 15.24 10.94
CA GLY A 30 -7.19 15.16 11.76
C GLY A 30 -8.46 15.43 10.95
N ALA A 31 -9.61 15.49 11.65
CA ALA A 31 -10.90 15.79 11.02
C ALA A 31 -11.05 17.28 10.63
N ASP A 32 -10.39 18.17 11.37
CA ASP A 32 -10.56 19.61 11.27
C ASP A 32 -9.35 20.31 10.63
N GLU A 33 -8.70 19.64 9.66
CA GLU A 33 -7.62 20.26 8.89
C GLU A 33 -8.13 21.46 8.07
N VAL A 34 -7.25 22.43 7.84
CA VAL A 34 -7.54 23.58 6.98
C VAL A 34 -7.01 23.29 5.58
N SER A 35 -7.91 23.24 4.62
CA SER A 35 -7.58 23.06 3.20
C SER A 35 -6.98 24.32 2.59
N TYR A 36 -6.41 24.17 1.39
CA TYR A 36 -5.93 25.31 0.59
C TYR A 36 -7.02 26.38 0.39
N GLN A 37 -8.23 25.97 0.01
CA GLN A 37 -9.30 26.93 -0.30
C GLN A 37 -9.76 27.70 0.95
N GLU A 38 -9.81 27.03 2.10
CA GLU A 38 -10.12 27.66 3.39
C GLU A 38 -9.02 28.65 3.80
N LEU A 39 -7.74 28.31 3.63
CA LEU A 39 -6.64 29.23 3.97
C LEU A 39 -6.60 30.45 3.04
N VAL A 40 -6.85 30.27 1.74
CA VAL A 40 -7.00 31.39 0.80
C VAL A 40 -8.15 32.30 1.20
N TRP A 41 -9.27 31.72 1.63
CA TRP A 41 -10.42 32.49 2.07
C TRP A 41 -10.12 33.32 3.33
N ILE A 42 -9.46 32.73 4.34
CA ILE A 42 -8.98 33.45 5.53
C ILE A 42 -8.06 34.61 5.14
N ASN A 43 -7.09 34.38 4.25
CA ASN A 43 -6.14 35.41 3.83
C ASN A 43 -6.83 36.57 3.09
N ARG A 44 -7.86 36.28 2.29
CA ARG A 44 -8.66 37.32 1.61
C ARG A 44 -9.45 38.19 2.59
N ILE A 45 -10.07 37.59 3.60
CA ILE A 45 -10.82 38.36 4.59
C ILE A 45 -9.88 39.25 5.41
N LYS A 46 -8.75 38.71 5.87
CA LYS A 46 -7.74 39.49 6.60
C LYS A 46 -7.19 40.66 5.81
N ALA A 47 -6.90 40.47 4.51
CA ALA A 47 -6.44 41.56 3.65
C ALA A 47 -7.50 42.66 3.50
N PHE A 48 -8.78 42.28 3.45
CA PHE A 48 -9.90 43.21 3.34
C PHE A 48 -10.13 43.99 4.64
N THR A 49 -10.14 43.32 5.80
CA THR A 49 -10.29 43.99 7.10
C THR A 49 -9.13 44.95 7.38
N ALA A 50 -7.89 44.54 7.08
CA ALA A 50 -6.72 45.41 7.19
C ALA A 50 -6.81 46.68 6.32
N SER A 51 -7.45 46.60 5.15
CA SER A 51 -7.65 47.76 4.27
C SER A 51 -8.66 48.78 4.82
N TYR A 52 -9.66 48.32 5.58
CA TYR A 52 -10.69 49.16 6.20
C TYR A 52 -10.23 49.83 7.51
N ASP A 53 -9.38 49.17 8.28
CA ASP A 53 -8.84 49.71 9.54
C ASP A 53 -7.72 50.74 9.34
N THR A 54 -7.24 50.94 8.10
CA THR A 54 -6.36 52.07 7.78
C THR A 54 -7.16 53.37 7.88
N PRO A 55 -6.87 54.30 8.81
CA PRO A 55 -7.59 55.56 8.86
C PRO A 55 -7.20 56.35 7.61
N SER A 56 -8.10 56.46 6.64
CA SER A 56 -8.00 57.49 5.62
C SER A 56 -7.99 58.82 6.36
N SER A 57 -6.86 59.52 6.33
CA SER A 57 -6.69 60.85 6.91
C SER A 57 -7.50 61.88 6.10
N SER A 58 -8.83 61.81 6.12
CA SER A 58 -9.71 62.85 5.60
C SER A 58 -11.22 62.57 5.81
N VAL A 59 -11.69 62.13 6.98
CA VAL A 59 -13.10 62.40 7.37
C VAL A 59 -13.18 62.55 8.89
N ALA A 60 -12.97 63.77 9.37
CA ALA A 60 -13.45 64.16 10.69
C ALA A 60 -14.96 64.44 10.59
N SER A 61 -15.68 64.07 11.65
CA SER A 61 -17.10 64.30 11.95
C SER A 61 -18.11 63.28 11.39
N LEU A 62 -18.54 62.34 12.24
CA LEU A 62 -19.91 62.27 12.78
C LEU A 62 -20.03 61.12 13.79
N SER A 63 -20.83 61.38 14.82
CA SER A 63 -20.97 60.64 16.08
C SER A 63 -21.76 59.34 15.99
N SER A 64 -21.32 58.35 16.77
CA SER A 64 -22.12 57.38 17.53
C SER A 64 -23.30 56.68 16.83
N THR A 65 -23.02 55.87 15.80
CA THR A 65 -23.83 54.70 15.35
C THR A 65 -22.97 53.71 14.53
N GLN A 66 -21.66 53.62 14.80
CA GLN A 66 -20.71 52.91 13.92
C GLN A 66 -20.70 51.38 14.05
N ASP A 67 -21.07 50.79 15.19
CA ASP A 67 -20.97 49.33 15.36
C ASP A 67 -22.01 48.53 14.55
N ASP A 68 -23.25 49.02 14.46
CA ASP A 68 -24.32 48.32 13.74
C ASP A 68 -24.20 48.45 12.21
N GLN A 69 -23.79 49.61 11.69
CA GLN A 69 -23.62 49.79 10.25
C GLN A 69 -22.40 49.06 9.70
N SER A 70 -21.31 48.98 10.48
CA SER A 70 -20.11 48.24 10.10
C SER A 70 -20.38 46.73 10.01
N SER A 71 -21.15 46.18 10.96
CA SER A 71 -21.53 44.76 10.94
C SER A 71 -22.47 44.41 9.76
N VAL A 72 -23.42 45.30 9.44
CA VAL A 72 -24.35 45.12 8.32
C VAL A 72 -23.62 45.28 6.98
N MET A 73 -22.66 46.20 6.88
CA MET A 73 -21.83 46.38 5.68
C MET A 73 -20.89 45.19 5.45
N LEU A 74 -20.23 44.68 6.50
CA LEU A 74 -19.46 43.44 6.47
C LEU A 74 -20.33 42.26 6.01
N THR A 75 -21.53 42.10 6.58
CA THR A 75 -22.46 41.02 6.22
C THR A 75 -22.94 41.13 4.77
N ALA A 76 -23.25 42.34 4.30
CA ALA A 76 -23.67 42.59 2.92
C ALA A 76 -22.52 42.37 1.91
N MET A 77 -21.29 42.71 2.28
CA MET A 77 -20.10 42.51 1.44
C MET A 77 -19.61 41.05 1.45
N GLU A 78 -19.71 40.36 2.59
CA GLU A 78 -19.52 38.90 2.66
C GLU A 78 -20.51 38.18 1.74
N THR A 79 -21.75 38.69 1.67
CA THR A 79 -22.78 38.20 0.73
C THR A 79 -22.46 38.51 -0.74
N MET A 80 -21.79 39.64 -1.05
CA MET A 80 -21.31 39.97 -2.40
C MET A 80 -20.08 39.15 -2.84
N LEU A 81 -19.14 38.90 -1.92
CA LEU A 81 -18.01 37.99 -2.16
C LEU A 81 -18.51 36.56 -2.38
N ARG A 82 -19.61 36.18 -1.71
CA ARG A 82 -20.30 34.89 -1.91
C ARG A 82 -20.97 34.75 -3.28
N THR A 83 -21.31 35.84 -3.95
CA THR A 83 -22.06 35.84 -5.23
C THR A 83 -21.20 36.11 -6.47
N SER A 84 -20.01 36.69 -6.31
CA SER A 84 -19.11 37.06 -7.42
C SER A 84 -18.18 35.95 -7.90
N THR A 85 -18.15 34.80 -7.23
CA THR A 85 -17.30 33.66 -7.61
C THR A 85 -18.04 32.33 -7.49
N SER A 86 -17.89 31.44 -8.48
CA SER A 86 -18.26 30.02 -8.36
C SER A 86 -17.48 29.29 -7.24
N PHE A 87 -16.53 29.98 -6.61
CA PHE A 87 -15.67 29.54 -5.52
C PHE A 87 -16.37 29.58 -4.16
N ALA A 88 -17.26 30.54 -3.93
CA ALA A 88 -17.92 30.72 -2.64
C ALA A 88 -19.20 29.87 -2.47
N THR A 89 -19.71 29.25 -3.53
CA THR A 89 -20.84 28.32 -3.46
C THR A 89 -20.51 27.02 -2.73
N ASN A 90 -19.23 26.63 -2.63
CA ASN A 90 -18.81 25.43 -1.88
C ASN A 90 -18.47 25.71 -0.40
N LEU A 91 -18.28 26.98 -0.02
CA LEU A 91 -18.01 27.43 1.35
C LEU A 91 -19.25 28.07 2.01
N SER A 92 -20.41 27.97 1.38
CA SER A 92 -21.66 28.55 1.86
C SER A 92 -22.07 27.94 3.21
N GLY A 93 -21.68 28.60 4.31
CA GLY A 93 -22.04 28.20 5.67
C GLY A 93 -20.89 28.15 6.68
N VAL A 94 -19.63 28.18 6.25
CA VAL A 94 -18.48 28.17 7.17
C VAL A 94 -18.08 29.61 7.51
N LYS A 95 -18.13 29.99 8.79
CA LYS A 95 -17.69 31.33 9.25
C LYS A 95 -16.17 31.35 9.49
N GLU A 96 -15.55 32.51 9.36
CA GLU A 96 -14.11 32.71 9.60
C GLU A 96 -13.74 32.31 11.03
N GLU A 97 -14.54 32.76 11.99
CA GLU A 97 -14.37 32.41 13.39
C GLU A 97 -14.37 30.89 13.64
N ASP A 98 -15.15 30.13 12.87
CA ASP A 98 -15.22 28.68 13.01
C ASP A 98 -13.94 28.02 12.49
N LEU A 99 -13.38 28.52 11.37
CA LEU A 99 -12.09 28.05 10.86
C LEU A 99 -10.93 28.36 11.80
N LEU A 100 -10.89 29.58 12.35
CA LEU A 100 -9.83 30.00 13.27
C LEU A 100 -9.82 29.21 14.58
N LYS A 101 -10.97 28.65 14.98
CA LYS A 101 -11.12 27.78 16.16
C LYS A 101 -10.74 26.31 15.89
N ARG A 102 -10.55 25.90 14.63
CA ARG A 102 -10.19 24.51 14.30
C ARG A 102 -8.79 24.16 14.77
N GLN A 103 -8.63 22.91 15.21
CA GLN A 103 -7.33 22.38 15.60
C GLN A 103 -6.32 22.37 14.44
N GLY A 104 -6.79 22.16 13.20
CA GLY A 104 -5.93 22.28 12.00
C GLY A 104 -5.37 23.68 11.79
N TYR A 105 -6.14 24.73 12.11
CA TYR A 105 -5.64 26.11 12.02
C TYR A 105 -4.60 26.38 13.12
N ALA A 106 -4.87 25.95 14.35
CA ALA A 106 -3.91 26.06 15.45
C ALA A 106 -2.60 25.30 15.13
N LYS A 107 -2.68 24.14 14.48
CA LYS A 107 -1.54 23.36 13.99
C LYS A 107 -0.67 24.19 13.01
N ILE A 108 -1.30 24.86 12.04
CA ILE A 108 -0.60 25.75 11.08
C ILE A 108 0.11 26.90 11.82
N VAL A 109 -0.60 27.58 12.72
CA VAL A 109 -0.06 28.74 13.46
C VAL A 109 1.11 28.33 14.34
N ASN A 110 1.00 27.23 15.07
CA ASN A 110 2.08 26.75 15.93
C ASN A 110 3.28 26.24 15.11
N ALA A 111 3.05 25.55 14.00
CA ALA A 111 4.13 25.15 13.10
C ALA A 111 4.88 26.36 12.52
N ALA A 112 4.14 27.39 12.08
CA ALA A 112 4.72 28.64 11.60
C ALA A 112 5.52 29.36 12.70
N LYS A 113 5.01 29.39 13.93
CA LYS A 113 5.72 29.96 15.08
C LYS A 113 7.03 29.22 15.36
N GLU A 114 7.02 27.89 15.33
CA GLU A 114 8.25 27.10 15.50
C GLU A 114 9.23 27.34 14.36
N ALA A 115 8.78 27.37 13.11
CA ALA A 115 9.63 27.70 11.96
C ALA A 115 10.24 29.11 12.10
N GLN A 116 9.48 30.08 12.60
CA GLN A 116 9.97 31.43 12.88
C GLN A 116 11.04 31.44 13.98
N ILE A 117 10.85 30.69 15.06
CA ILE A 117 11.83 30.54 16.15
C ILE A 117 13.14 29.94 15.62
N LEU A 118 13.03 28.99 14.69
CA LEU A 118 14.15 28.35 14.02
C LEU A 118 14.80 29.24 12.93
N GLY A 119 14.27 30.44 12.68
CA GLY A 119 14.85 31.43 11.77
C GLY A 119 14.32 31.40 10.33
N PHE A 120 13.35 30.55 10.03
CA PHE A 120 12.78 30.43 8.68
C PHE A 120 11.70 31.49 8.44
N GLN A 121 11.65 31.99 7.19
CA GLN A 121 10.58 32.91 6.75
C GLN A 121 9.38 32.16 6.19
N TYR A 122 9.59 30.93 5.73
CA TYR A 122 8.60 30.15 5.02
C TYR A 122 8.48 28.74 5.59
N ILE A 123 7.25 28.23 5.62
CA ILE A 123 6.95 26.84 5.96
C ILE A 123 6.05 26.20 4.91
N TRP A 124 6.31 24.96 4.55
CA TRP A 124 5.42 24.14 3.73
C TRP A 124 4.56 23.20 4.58
N ILE A 125 3.26 23.14 4.29
CA ILE A 125 2.30 22.27 4.96
C ILE A 125 1.36 21.67 3.90
N ASP A 126 1.36 20.36 3.73
CA ASP A 126 0.64 19.63 2.68
C ASP A 126 -0.88 19.88 2.67
N THR A 127 -1.50 20.09 3.84
CA THR A 127 -2.95 20.32 3.98
C THR A 127 -3.43 21.53 3.19
N CYS A 128 -2.66 22.63 3.22
CA CYS A 128 -3.04 23.92 2.65
C CYS A 128 -2.08 24.47 1.58
N CYS A 129 -0.88 23.93 1.41
CA CYS A 129 0.04 24.28 0.33
C CYS A 129 -0.23 23.52 -0.98
N ILE A 130 -1.10 22.51 -0.96
CA ILE A 130 -1.53 21.75 -2.15
C ILE A 130 -3.02 21.97 -2.41
N ASP A 131 -3.38 22.29 -3.65
CA ASP A 131 -4.79 22.38 -4.06
C ASP A 131 -5.25 20.98 -4.46
N LYS A 132 -5.80 20.27 -3.48
CA LYS A 132 -6.31 18.91 -3.69
C LYS A 132 -7.56 18.86 -4.57
N SER A 133 -8.17 20.01 -4.90
CA SER A 133 -9.26 20.09 -5.87
C SER A 133 -8.76 20.11 -7.33
N SER A 134 -7.49 20.46 -7.55
CA SER A 134 -6.82 20.39 -8.85
C SER A 134 -6.11 19.05 -9.00
N SER A 135 -6.62 18.18 -9.86
CA SER A 135 -6.02 16.85 -10.11
C SER A 135 -4.60 16.96 -10.68
N ALA A 136 -4.34 17.96 -11.53
CA ALA A 136 -3.03 18.22 -12.09
C ALA A 136 -2.01 18.60 -11.01
N GLU A 137 -2.38 19.53 -10.11
CA GLU A 137 -1.50 19.94 -9.02
C GLU A 137 -1.31 18.85 -7.98
N LEU A 138 -2.37 18.11 -7.62
CA LEU A 138 -2.26 16.97 -6.71
C LEU A 138 -1.28 15.92 -7.26
N GLN A 139 -1.34 15.66 -8.56
CA GLN A 139 -0.44 14.73 -9.23
C GLN A 139 1.01 15.21 -9.23
N GLU A 140 1.26 16.48 -9.57
CA GLU A 140 2.58 17.09 -9.51
C GLU A 140 3.15 17.05 -8.07
N ALA A 141 2.32 17.36 -7.08
CA ALA A 141 2.69 17.41 -5.68
C ALA A 141 3.11 16.04 -5.14
N ILE A 142 2.33 15.00 -5.40
CA ILE A 142 2.66 13.64 -4.93
C ILE A 142 3.94 13.12 -5.59
N ASN A 143 4.16 13.39 -6.88
CA ASN A 143 5.40 13.00 -7.57
C ASN A 143 6.62 13.86 -7.14
N SER A 144 6.39 15.02 -6.52
CA SER A 144 7.46 15.90 -6.01
C SER A 144 7.68 15.82 -4.50
N MET A 145 6.82 15.11 -3.76
CA MET A 145 6.75 15.21 -2.31
C MET A 145 8.08 14.82 -1.63
N TYR A 146 8.70 13.72 -2.05
CA TYR A 146 9.99 13.30 -1.51
C TYR A 146 11.08 14.36 -1.73
N ARG A 147 11.12 14.96 -2.92
CA ARG A 147 12.04 16.06 -3.24
C ARG A 147 11.78 17.27 -2.34
N TRP A 148 10.52 17.65 -2.11
CA TRP A 148 10.20 18.76 -1.21
C TRP A 148 10.58 18.50 0.25
N TYR A 149 10.49 17.27 0.73
CA TYR A 149 11.03 16.91 2.05
C TYR A 149 12.56 16.84 2.06
N SER A 150 13.17 16.42 0.96
CA SER A 150 14.62 16.39 0.76
C SER A 150 15.23 17.80 0.76
N ASP A 151 14.58 18.75 0.11
CA ASP A 151 15.11 20.09 -0.13
C ASP A 151 14.76 21.07 1.02
N ALA A 152 13.91 20.65 1.95
CA ALA A 152 13.61 21.42 3.15
C ALA A 152 14.83 21.43 4.10
N GLU A 153 15.14 22.60 4.65
CA GLU A 153 16.24 22.77 5.60
C GLU A 153 15.95 22.05 6.93
N ILE A 154 14.68 22.00 7.32
CA ILE A 154 14.25 21.30 8.52
C ILE A 154 12.84 20.73 8.39
N CYS A 155 12.67 19.49 8.85
CA CYS A 155 11.36 18.86 9.00
C CYS A 155 10.87 18.95 10.44
N ILE A 156 9.84 19.75 10.68
CA ILE A 156 9.11 19.82 11.95
C ILE A 156 8.14 18.65 11.96
N VAL A 157 8.33 17.69 12.87
CA VAL A 157 7.45 16.52 13.01
C VAL A 157 6.53 16.72 14.20
N TYR A 158 5.21 16.79 13.95
CA TYR A 158 4.21 16.97 15.00
C TYR A 158 3.51 15.65 15.36
N LEU A 159 3.80 15.14 16.56
CA LEU A 159 3.23 13.92 17.12
C LEU A 159 1.92 14.24 17.87
N GLU A 160 0.85 14.47 17.11
CA GLU A 160 -0.44 14.99 17.62
C GLU A 160 -1.12 14.10 18.67
N ASP A 161 -0.74 12.83 18.75
CA ASP A 161 -1.32 11.82 19.63
C ASP A 161 -0.42 11.40 20.79
N VAL A 162 0.75 12.01 20.93
CA VAL A 162 1.69 11.74 22.03
C VAL A 162 1.65 12.89 23.04
N TRP A 163 1.17 12.59 24.24
CA TRP A 163 1.22 13.52 25.36
C TRP A 163 2.59 13.50 26.04
N PRO A 164 3.03 14.63 26.61
CA PRO A 164 4.18 14.65 27.52
C PRO A 164 3.98 13.66 28.67
N PRO A 165 5.07 13.03 29.16
CA PRO A 165 4.99 12.16 30.31
C PRO A 165 4.34 12.89 31.50
N SER A 166 3.33 12.29 32.11
CA SER A 166 2.82 12.74 33.40
C SER A 166 3.89 12.47 34.45
N ALA A 167 4.55 13.51 34.96
CA ALA A 167 5.51 13.37 36.04
C ALA A 167 4.79 12.90 37.31
N GLY A 168 4.82 11.60 37.59
CA GLY A 168 4.53 11.08 38.92
C GLY A 168 5.71 11.38 39.86
N PRO A 169 5.49 11.53 41.18
CA PRO A 169 6.53 11.92 42.12
C PRO A 169 7.74 10.96 42.20
N ASP A 170 7.62 9.72 41.72
CA ASP A 170 8.68 8.68 41.77
C ASP A 170 9.05 8.06 40.40
N GLU A 171 8.47 8.50 39.27
CA GLU A 171 8.80 7.95 37.94
C GLU A 171 9.77 8.86 37.18
N THR A 172 11.08 8.60 37.30
CA THR A 172 12.09 9.23 36.45
C THR A 172 12.30 8.41 35.19
N ARG A 173 11.59 8.75 34.11
CA ARG A 173 11.85 8.19 32.78
C ARG A 173 13.02 8.89 32.11
N THR A 174 13.91 8.14 31.49
CA THR A 174 14.99 8.68 30.66
C THR A 174 14.44 9.28 29.37
N ALA A 175 15.17 10.21 28.74
CA ALA A 175 14.79 10.80 27.46
C ALA A 175 14.61 9.72 26.37
N SER A 176 15.49 8.72 26.34
CA SER A 176 15.41 7.55 25.44
C SER A 176 14.10 6.76 25.63
N GLU A 177 13.69 6.49 26.87
CA GLU A 177 12.41 5.79 27.13
C GLU A 177 11.20 6.60 26.69
N VAL A 178 11.23 7.92 26.89
CA VAL A 178 10.17 8.82 26.44
C VAL A 178 10.09 8.84 24.91
N ALA A 179 11.23 8.94 24.22
CA ALA A 179 11.30 8.94 22.76
C ALA A 179 10.84 7.60 22.17
N ARG A 180 11.34 6.48 22.71
CA ARG A 180 10.90 5.14 22.31
C ARG A 180 9.39 4.95 22.44
N HIS A 181 8.83 5.32 23.60
CA HIS A 181 7.38 5.27 23.80
C HIS A 181 6.64 6.18 22.81
N ALA A 182 7.13 7.40 22.56
CA ALA A 182 6.53 8.34 21.61
C ALA A 182 6.47 7.74 20.19
N PHE A 183 7.57 7.17 19.69
CA PHE A 183 7.64 6.60 18.34
C PHE A 183 6.86 5.29 18.20
N GLU A 184 6.87 4.43 19.22
CA GLU A 184 6.10 3.17 19.21
C GLU A 184 4.57 3.43 19.29
N SER A 185 4.14 4.43 20.06
CA SER A 185 2.73 4.74 20.27
C SER A 185 2.12 5.58 19.15
N SER A 186 2.88 6.54 18.59
CA SER A 186 2.33 7.51 17.64
C SER A 186 1.77 6.86 16.37
N ARG A 187 0.65 7.41 15.88
CA ARG A 187 0.14 7.13 14.54
C ARG A 187 1.10 7.61 13.45
N TRP A 188 1.96 8.59 13.74
CA TRP A 188 2.87 9.15 12.75
C TRP A 188 3.83 8.11 12.20
N THR A 189 4.43 7.25 13.03
CA THR A 189 5.33 6.16 12.57
C THR A 189 4.60 5.06 11.79
N LYS A 190 3.27 4.99 11.91
CA LYS A 190 2.40 3.96 11.32
C LYS A 190 1.67 4.43 10.06
N ARG A 191 1.80 5.69 9.65
CA ARG A 191 1.18 6.22 8.41
C ARG A 191 2.06 5.93 7.21
N GLY A 192 1.47 5.68 6.04
CA GLY A 192 2.22 5.41 4.80
C GLY A 192 3.09 6.60 4.37
N TRP A 193 2.47 7.77 4.21
CA TRP A 193 3.13 9.00 3.70
C TRP A 193 4.33 9.45 4.52
N THR A 194 4.27 9.30 5.86
CA THR A 194 5.33 9.71 6.78
C THR A 194 6.62 8.89 6.63
N LEU A 195 6.62 7.81 5.84
CA LEU A 195 7.83 7.05 5.52
C LEU A 195 8.81 7.90 4.71
N GLN A 196 8.31 8.61 3.71
CA GLN A 196 9.14 9.52 2.93
C GLN A 196 9.54 10.75 3.76
N GLU A 197 8.66 11.19 4.66
CA GLU A 197 8.85 12.36 5.52
C GLU A 197 9.89 12.14 6.64
N ILE A 198 10.23 10.89 6.97
CA ILE A 198 11.34 10.57 7.89
C ILE A 198 12.66 10.30 7.17
N VAL A 199 12.62 9.70 5.99
CA VAL A 199 13.82 9.29 5.24
C VAL A 199 14.42 10.46 4.44
N ALA A 200 13.58 11.28 3.78
CA ALA A 200 14.07 12.31 2.87
C ALA A 200 14.77 13.50 3.55
N PRO A 201 14.24 14.07 4.66
CA PRO A 201 14.88 15.21 5.30
C PRO A 201 16.17 14.83 6.02
N VAL A 202 17.15 15.72 5.99
CA VAL A 202 18.39 15.57 6.76
C VAL A 202 18.11 15.76 8.25
N ILE A 203 17.40 16.83 8.61
CA ILE A 203 17.10 17.20 9.99
C ILE A 203 15.59 17.03 10.24
N CYS A 204 15.22 16.26 11.26
CA CYS A 204 13.86 16.22 11.78
C CYS A 204 13.84 16.62 13.26
N ARG A 205 12.95 17.53 13.63
CA ARG A 205 12.69 17.91 15.04
C ARG A 205 11.31 17.41 15.46
N PHE A 206 11.26 16.60 16.50
CA PHE A 206 10.02 15.99 16.97
C PHE A 206 9.38 16.83 18.06
N TYR A 207 8.09 17.12 17.89
CA TYR A 207 7.28 17.90 18.82
C TYR A 207 6.09 17.05 19.30
N LEU A 208 5.88 17.07 20.61
CA LEU A 208 4.73 16.41 21.24
C LEU A 208 3.44 17.19 20.97
N ARG A 209 2.30 16.62 21.38
CA ARG A 209 0.97 17.21 21.17
C ARG A 209 0.82 18.64 21.67
N ASP A 210 1.56 19.04 22.70
CA ASP A 210 1.52 20.40 23.25
C ASP A 210 2.66 21.29 22.76
N TRP A 211 3.31 20.91 21.64
CA TRP A 211 4.41 21.63 21.00
C TRP A 211 5.68 21.73 21.85
N ARG A 212 5.83 20.88 22.88
CA ARG A 212 7.14 20.68 23.51
C ARG A 212 8.04 19.86 22.60
N LEU A 213 9.27 20.33 22.45
CA LEU A 213 10.33 19.59 21.75
C LEU A 213 10.66 18.30 22.51
N LEU A 214 10.59 17.17 21.80
CA LEU A 214 11.10 15.88 22.25
C LEU A 214 12.61 15.76 21.97
N GLY A 215 13.04 16.21 20.79
CA GLY A 215 14.43 16.31 20.34
C GLY A 215 14.56 16.04 18.84
N GLU A 216 15.77 15.83 18.35
CA GLU A 216 16.09 15.67 16.93
C GLU A 216 16.26 14.20 16.50
N LYS A 217 16.20 13.97 15.18
CA LYS A 217 16.43 12.64 14.57
C LYS A 217 17.76 12.03 14.97
N GLU A 218 18.83 12.82 14.99
CA GLU A 218 20.16 12.35 15.36
C GLU A 218 20.23 11.86 16.81
N GLU A 219 19.50 12.53 17.73
CA GLU A 219 19.49 12.19 19.15
C GLU A 219 18.82 10.84 19.45
N TYR A 220 17.82 10.44 18.65
CA TYR A 220 16.99 9.25 18.90
C TYR A 220 16.94 8.27 17.73
N ILE A 221 18.03 8.19 16.98
CA ILE A 221 18.06 7.42 15.74
C ILE A 221 17.85 5.92 15.95
N ARG A 222 18.28 5.39 17.11
CA ARG A 222 18.12 3.98 17.47
C ARG A 222 16.67 3.66 17.82
N GLU A 223 16.01 4.54 18.57
CA GLU A 223 14.60 4.44 18.92
C GLU A 223 13.72 4.55 17.67
N LEU A 224 14.06 5.47 16.76
CA LEU A 224 13.38 5.60 15.46
C LEU A 224 13.58 4.35 14.60
N SER A 225 14.80 3.83 14.51
CA SER A 225 15.12 2.60 13.78
C SER A 225 14.30 1.42 14.32
N ALA A 226 14.24 1.26 15.66
CA ALA A 226 13.43 0.22 16.29
C ALA A 226 11.93 0.37 16.00
N ALA A 227 11.40 1.59 16.03
CA ALA A 227 9.97 1.84 15.79
C ALA A 227 9.55 1.71 14.31
N THR A 228 10.47 1.94 13.37
CA THR A 228 10.17 2.01 11.93
C THR A 228 10.74 0.87 11.10
N SER A 229 11.64 0.07 11.68
CA SER A 229 12.44 -0.96 10.99
C SER A 229 13.35 -0.42 9.89
N ILE A 230 13.60 0.90 9.86
CA ILE A 230 14.55 1.53 8.93
C ILE A 230 15.94 1.44 9.57
N PRO A 231 16.98 0.96 8.86
CA PRO A 231 18.32 0.87 9.42
C PRO A 231 18.88 2.24 9.85
N VAL A 232 19.66 2.25 10.93
CA VAL A 232 20.30 3.48 11.45
C VAL A 232 21.09 4.21 10.37
N PHE A 233 21.91 3.50 9.58
CA PHE A 233 22.74 4.11 8.55
C PHE A 233 21.92 4.79 7.42
N VAL A 234 20.67 4.38 7.19
CA VAL A 234 19.75 5.03 6.26
C VAL A 234 19.14 6.29 6.87
N LEU A 235 18.81 6.25 8.16
CA LEU A 235 18.28 7.42 8.88
C LEU A 235 19.36 8.52 9.05
N GLU A 236 20.62 8.11 9.17
CA GLU A 236 21.80 8.98 9.25
C GLU A 236 22.11 9.62 7.89
N ASP A 237 22.16 8.81 6.83
CA ASP A 237 22.43 9.28 5.47
C ASP A 237 21.39 8.76 4.47
N ARG A 238 20.53 9.68 4.02
CA ARG A 238 19.50 9.41 3.02
C ARG A 238 20.05 8.86 1.69
N ARG A 239 21.33 9.11 1.36
CA ARG A 239 21.94 8.59 0.11
C ARG A 239 22.06 7.06 0.15
N SER A 240 22.15 6.49 1.34
CA SER A 240 22.25 5.05 1.58
C SER A 240 20.97 4.29 1.26
N VAL A 241 19.84 4.97 1.01
CA VAL A 241 18.58 4.34 0.55
C VAL A 241 18.80 3.49 -0.70
N ASN A 242 19.72 3.92 -1.59
CA ASN A 242 20.02 3.20 -2.84
C ASN A 242 20.94 1.98 -2.64
N GLU A 243 21.56 1.85 -1.46
CA GLU A 243 22.40 0.69 -1.10
C GLU A 243 21.55 -0.47 -0.61
N VAL A 244 20.35 -0.18 -0.10
CA VAL A 244 19.41 -1.16 0.43
C VAL A 244 18.57 -1.78 -0.69
N SER A 245 18.33 -3.09 -0.57
CA SER A 245 17.53 -3.84 -1.54
C SER A 245 16.09 -3.30 -1.65
N VAL A 246 15.46 -3.55 -2.79
CA VAL A 246 14.04 -3.21 -3.01
C VAL A 246 13.15 -3.92 -1.99
N ALA A 247 13.45 -5.18 -1.65
CA ALA A 247 12.67 -5.94 -0.68
C ALA A 247 12.69 -5.32 0.72
N GLU A 248 13.87 -4.91 1.20
CA GLU A 248 14.02 -4.27 2.50
C GLU A 248 13.38 -2.88 2.51
N ARG A 249 13.54 -2.09 1.45
CA ARG A 249 12.81 -0.82 1.33
C ARG A 249 11.28 -1.01 1.36
N MET A 250 10.77 -2.04 0.70
CA MET A 250 9.34 -2.41 0.75
C MET A 250 8.91 -2.84 2.16
N SER A 251 9.79 -3.49 2.93
CA SER A 251 9.47 -3.94 4.29
C SER A 251 9.21 -2.78 5.25
N TRP A 252 9.82 -1.60 5.04
CA TRP A 252 9.57 -0.39 5.84
C TRP A 252 8.12 0.11 5.76
N ALA A 253 7.39 -0.29 4.71
CA ALA A 253 5.99 0.03 4.50
C ALA A 253 5.03 -1.09 4.94
N ALA A 254 5.54 -2.26 5.33
CA ALA A 254 4.72 -3.46 5.56
C ALA A 254 3.61 -3.28 6.61
N HIS A 255 3.90 -2.54 7.68
CA HIS A 255 2.97 -2.30 8.78
C HIS A 255 2.35 -0.90 8.79
N ARG A 256 2.59 -0.12 7.74
CA ARG A 256 2.05 1.24 7.61
C ARG A 256 0.64 1.22 7.03
N GLN A 257 -0.15 2.22 7.37
CA GLN A 257 -1.56 2.36 7.02
C GLN A 257 -1.80 3.61 6.19
N THR A 258 -2.72 3.50 5.24
CA THR A 258 -3.17 4.60 4.39
C THR A 258 -4.69 4.70 4.40
N THR A 259 -5.20 5.90 4.11
CA THR A 259 -6.65 6.15 4.06
C THR A 259 -7.25 5.61 2.76
N ARG A 260 -6.58 5.83 1.63
CA ARG A 260 -6.94 5.22 0.35
C ARG A 260 -6.05 4.02 0.09
N ILE A 261 -6.61 2.99 -0.53
CA ILE A 261 -5.87 1.76 -0.82
C ILE A 261 -4.74 2.01 -1.82
N GLU A 262 -4.93 2.91 -2.78
CA GLU A 262 -3.92 3.27 -3.78
C GLU A 262 -2.73 4.00 -3.17
N ASP A 263 -2.94 4.73 -2.07
CA ASP A 263 -1.87 5.44 -1.37
C ASP A 263 -0.82 4.47 -0.79
N LEU A 264 -1.14 3.16 -0.62
CA LEU A 264 -0.13 2.15 -0.28
C LEU A 264 1.00 2.10 -1.31
N ALA A 265 0.71 2.44 -2.56
CA ALA A 265 1.69 2.57 -3.63
C ALA A 265 2.22 4.01 -3.73
N TYR A 266 1.32 4.99 -3.73
CA TYR A 266 1.71 6.38 -3.99
C TYR A 266 2.61 6.98 -2.89
N CYS A 267 2.47 6.51 -1.65
CA CYS A 267 3.36 6.91 -0.56
C CYS A 267 4.78 6.35 -0.65
N LEU A 268 5.11 5.57 -1.69
CA LEU A 268 6.42 4.98 -1.92
C LEU A 268 7.13 5.54 -3.16
N LEU A 269 6.47 6.38 -3.97
CA LEU A 269 7.00 6.84 -5.26
C LEU A 269 8.41 7.42 -5.15
N GLY A 270 8.60 8.41 -4.28
CA GLY A 270 9.91 9.04 -4.15
C GLY A 270 10.95 8.19 -3.43
N LEU A 271 10.54 7.24 -2.59
CA LEU A 271 11.46 6.28 -1.96
C LEU A 271 12.14 5.36 -3.00
N PHE A 272 11.43 5.09 -4.11
CA PHE A 272 11.92 4.28 -5.22
C PHE A 272 12.30 5.12 -6.46
N ASP A 273 12.28 6.45 -6.36
CA ASP A 273 12.50 7.37 -7.47
C ASP A 273 11.63 7.06 -8.70
N ILE A 274 10.34 6.82 -8.46
CA ILE A 274 9.34 6.49 -9.49
C ILE A 274 8.39 7.66 -9.71
N GLN A 275 8.11 7.93 -10.98
CA GLN A 275 7.04 8.84 -11.39
C GLN A 275 5.97 8.06 -12.15
N MET A 276 4.71 8.19 -11.73
CA MET A 276 3.60 7.51 -12.41
C MET A 276 2.26 8.24 -12.21
N PRO A 277 1.29 8.04 -13.13
CA PRO A 277 -0.04 8.64 -12.97
C PRO A 277 -0.83 8.13 -11.78
N LEU A 278 -1.48 9.06 -11.06
CA LEU A 278 -2.36 8.75 -9.94
C LEU A 278 -3.77 8.44 -10.45
N LEU A 279 -4.17 7.17 -10.37
CA LEU A 279 -5.47 6.67 -10.79
C LEU A 279 -6.28 6.20 -9.57
N TYR A 280 -6.79 7.15 -8.79
CA TYR A 280 -7.69 6.83 -7.68
C TYR A 280 -8.95 6.09 -8.17
N GLY A 281 -9.25 4.94 -7.57
CA GLY A 281 -10.29 4.01 -7.99
C GLY A 281 -9.77 2.73 -8.65
N GLU A 282 -8.47 2.61 -8.92
CA GLU A 282 -7.87 1.38 -9.45
C GLU A 282 -7.66 0.28 -8.39
N GLY A 283 -7.81 0.62 -7.10
CA GLY A 283 -7.69 -0.32 -6.00
C GLY A 283 -6.26 -0.83 -5.81
N SER A 284 -6.13 -2.12 -5.47
CA SER A 284 -4.83 -2.77 -5.25
C SER A 284 -3.93 -2.85 -6.50
N LYS A 285 -4.46 -2.52 -7.69
CA LYS A 285 -3.67 -2.45 -8.93
C LYS A 285 -2.60 -1.36 -8.88
N ALA A 286 -2.79 -0.31 -8.09
CA ALA A 286 -1.79 0.74 -7.90
C ALA A 286 -0.44 0.18 -7.44
N PHE A 287 -0.46 -0.78 -6.49
CA PHE A 287 0.76 -1.40 -5.97
C PHE A 287 1.41 -2.37 -6.97
N ILE A 288 0.63 -2.99 -7.85
CA ILE A 288 1.17 -3.78 -8.97
C ILE A 288 1.90 -2.86 -9.94
N ARG A 289 1.27 -1.75 -10.34
CA ARG A 289 1.89 -0.76 -11.25
C ARG A 289 3.17 -0.16 -10.67
N LEU A 290 3.20 0.15 -9.36
CA LEU A 290 4.43 0.61 -8.71
C LEU A 290 5.57 -0.38 -8.94
N GLN A 291 5.33 -1.68 -8.69
CA GLN A 291 6.36 -2.71 -8.89
C GLN A 291 6.76 -2.85 -10.36
N GLU A 292 5.83 -2.68 -11.30
CA GLU A 292 6.12 -2.65 -12.74
C GLU A 292 6.99 -1.44 -13.13
N GLU A 293 6.77 -0.27 -12.54
CA GLU A 293 7.64 0.90 -12.77
C GLU A 293 9.03 0.71 -12.14
N ILE A 294 9.11 0.12 -10.93
CA ILE A 294 10.40 -0.22 -10.29
C ILE A 294 11.21 -1.16 -11.20
N LEU A 295 10.58 -2.19 -11.77
CA LEU A 295 11.25 -3.14 -12.67
C LEU A 295 11.82 -2.51 -13.95
N LYS A 296 11.40 -1.28 -14.31
CA LYS A 296 11.98 -0.56 -15.46
C LYS A 296 13.26 0.18 -15.10
N THR A 297 13.52 0.44 -13.82
CA THR A 297 14.64 1.29 -13.37
C THR A 297 15.71 0.52 -12.61
N THR A 298 15.46 -0.73 -12.19
CA THR A 298 16.42 -1.55 -11.43
C THR A 298 16.45 -3.01 -11.88
N ASP A 299 17.59 -3.67 -11.68
CA ASP A 299 17.77 -5.13 -11.81
C ASP A 299 17.80 -5.86 -10.46
N ASP A 300 17.37 -5.19 -9.39
CA ASP A 300 17.22 -5.74 -8.05
C ASP A 300 16.01 -6.67 -7.96
N TYR A 301 16.27 -7.97 -8.09
CA TYR A 301 15.25 -9.03 -8.08
C TYR A 301 14.84 -9.46 -6.66
N SER A 302 15.37 -8.82 -5.61
CA SER A 302 14.80 -8.94 -4.26
C SER A 302 13.33 -8.53 -4.23
N LEU A 303 12.86 -7.74 -5.21
CA LEU A 303 11.44 -7.45 -5.41
C LEU A 303 10.54 -8.70 -5.46
N PHE A 304 11.06 -9.87 -5.85
CA PHE A 304 10.31 -11.13 -5.88
C PHE A 304 10.36 -11.91 -4.55
N ALA A 305 11.03 -11.40 -3.52
CA ALA A 305 11.26 -12.06 -2.23
C ALA A 305 10.06 -12.03 -1.26
N TRP A 306 8.94 -11.44 -1.65
CA TRP A 306 7.75 -11.37 -0.79
C TRP A 306 7.18 -12.76 -0.45
N CYS A 307 6.47 -12.87 0.68
CA CYS A 307 5.75 -14.06 1.12
C CYS A 307 4.26 -13.75 1.37
N ALA A 308 3.37 -14.53 0.76
CA ALA A 308 1.92 -14.45 0.96
C ALA A 308 1.49 -15.02 2.31
N GLN A 309 0.58 -14.33 3.00
CA GLN A 309 0.08 -14.77 4.32
C GLN A 309 -0.93 -15.90 4.23
N ASP A 310 -1.67 -15.96 3.12
CA ASP A 310 -2.78 -16.86 2.83
C ASP A 310 -2.36 -17.97 1.86
N ALA A 311 -1.06 -18.28 1.80
CA ALA A 311 -0.54 -19.31 0.93
C ALA A 311 -1.03 -20.69 1.35
N THR A 312 -1.68 -21.39 0.42
CA THR A 312 -1.97 -22.82 0.51
C THR A 312 -1.25 -23.52 -0.64
N PRO A 313 -1.08 -24.85 -0.60
CA PRO A 313 -0.52 -25.60 -1.72
C PRO A 313 -1.29 -25.42 -3.05
N ALA A 314 -2.57 -24.99 -2.98
CA ALA A 314 -3.40 -24.71 -4.15
C ALA A 314 -3.33 -23.24 -4.62
N THR A 315 -2.56 -22.38 -3.95
CA THR A 315 -2.48 -20.95 -4.26
C THR A 315 -1.46 -20.72 -5.37
N TYR A 316 -1.94 -20.32 -6.55
CA TYR A 316 -1.11 -19.89 -7.69
C TYR A 316 -1.04 -18.36 -7.73
N ARG A 317 0.18 -17.82 -7.78
CA ARG A 317 0.43 -16.37 -7.79
C ARG A 317 1.31 -15.96 -8.98
N GLY A 318 1.32 -14.66 -9.26
CA GLY A 318 2.32 -14.04 -10.10
C GLY A 318 3.65 -13.84 -9.38
N LEU A 319 4.56 -13.08 -10.01
CA LEU A 319 5.82 -12.66 -9.37
C LEU A 319 5.69 -11.40 -8.53
N LEU A 320 4.64 -10.57 -8.71
CA LEU A 320 4.50 -9.31 -7.99
C LEU A 320 3.64 -9.48 -6.73
N ALA A 321 4.01 -8.78 -5.67
CA ALA A 321 3.29 -8.77 -4.40
C ALA A 321 1.96 -8.02 -4.53
N ARG A 322 0.99 -8.31 -3.65
CA ARG A 322 -0.29 -7.59 -3.60
C ARG A 322 -0.29 -6.41 -2.62
N SER A 323 0.67 -6.37 -1.70
CA SER A 323 0.80 -5.35 -0.66
C SER A 323 2.22 -5.32 -0.10
N PRO A 324 2.72 -4.17 0.40
CA PRO A 324 3.99 -4.09 1.13
C PRO A 324 4.06 -5.08 2.31
N LEU A 325 2.92 -5.44 2.89
CA LEU A 325 2.84 -6.36 4.02
C LEU A 325 3.41 -7.76 3.70
N GLU A 326 3.44 -8.17 2.43
CA GLU A 326 4.08 -9.44 2.02
C GLU A 326 5.63 -9.36 2.08
N PHE A 327 6.22 -8.19 2.33
CA PHE A 327 7.67 -7.99 2.51
C PHE A 327 8.11 -7.84 3.97
N ARG A 328 7.23 -8.00 4.97
CA ARG A 328 7.54 -7.74 6.39
C ARG A 328 8.79 -8.43 6.94
N ASP A 329 9.15 -9.59 6.39
CA ASP A 329 10.29 -10.39 6.84
C ASP A 329 11.56 -10.15 5.98
N CYS A 330 11.56 -9.14 5.10
CA CYS A 330 12.66 -8.84 4.17
C CYS A 330 13.68 -7.81 4.69
N HIS A 331 13.67 -7.48 5.99
CA HIS A 331 14.44 -6.39 6.63
C HIS A 331 15.98 -6.56 6.63
N SER A 332 16.51 -7.63 6.02
CA SER A 332 17.95 -7.92 5.94
C SER A 332 18.26 -8.74 4.69
N PHE A 333 17.55 -8.46 3.61
CA PHE A 333 17.81 -9.10 2.33
C PHE A 333 18.76 -8.23 1.51
N GLU A 334 19.86 -8.83 1.09
CA GLU A 334 20.86 -8.18 0.26
C GLU A 334 20.63 -8.58 -1.20
N ARG A 335 20.83 -7.63 -2.11
CA ARG A 335 20.83 -7.93 -3.55
C ARG A 335 22.19 -8.50 -3.94
N GLU A 336 22.23 -9.47 -4.84
CA GLU A 336 23.50 -9.92 -5.42
C GLU A 336 24.08 -8.80 -6.32
N GLU A 337 25.38 -8.52 -6.21
CA GLU A 337 26.06 -7.45 -6.98
C GLU A 337 26.16 -7.74 -8.49
N SER A 338 25.84 -8.96 -8.92
CA SER A 338 25.92 -9.30 -10.33
C SER A 338 24.88 -8.49 -11.12
N ILE A 339 25.29 -7.88 -12.23
CA ILE A 339 24.37 -7.16 -13.11
C ILE A 339 23.60 -8.16 -13.97
N SER A 340 22.26 -8.05 -14.01
CA SER A 340 21.48 -8.88 -14.94
C SER A 340 21.78 -8.43 -16.37
N THR A 341 22.19 -9.34 -17.25
CA THR A 341 22.28 -9.04 -18.68
C THR A 341 20.93 -9.14 -19.39
N PHE A 342 19.85 -9.50 -18.68
CA PHE A 342 18.53 -9.76 -19.26
C PHE A 342 17.44 -8.89 -18.60
N PRO A 343 16.75 -8.03 -19.37
CA PRO A 343 15.72 -7.16 -18.83
C PRO A 343 14.42 -7.92 -18.52
N VAL A 344 13.71 -7.46 -17.49
CA VAL A 344 12.35 -7.90 -17.19
C VAL A 344 11.37 -7.14 -18.08
N ASN A 345 10.54 -7.85 -18.83
CA ASN A 345 9.59 -7.22 -19.75
C ASN A 345 8.15 -7.59 -19.39
N PRO A 346 7.26 -6.63 -19.11
CA PRO A 346 5.83 -6.90 -19.03
C PRO A 346 5.27 -7.23 -20.43
N THR A 347 4.49 -8.30 -20.52
CA THR A 347 3.84 -8.75 -21.76
C THR A 347 2.38 -9.12 -21.49
N PRO A 348 1.52 -9.24 -22.52
CA PRO A 348 0.14 -9.73 -22.35
C PRO A 348 0.03 -11.14 -21.73
N ILE A 349 1.12 -11.92 -21.75
CA ILE A 349 1.21 -13.27 -21.16
C ILE A 349 1.91 -13.28 -19.79
N GLY A 350 2.16 -12.10 -19.20
CA GLY A 350 2.81 -11.92 -17.92
C GLY A 350 4.21 -11.31 -18.01
N LEU A 351 4.97 -11.39 -16.92
CA LEU A 351 6.37 -10.96 -16.91
C LEU A 351 7.22 -11.99 -17.65
N HIS A 352 7.94 -11.52 -18.67
CA HIS A 352 8.99 -12.25 -19.37
C HIS A 352 10.33 -11.96 -18.69
N ILE A 353 10.91 -12.97 -18.07
CA ILE A 353 12.16 -12.86 -17.29
C ILE A 353 13.04 -14.09 -17.50
N GLN A 354 14.35 -13.90 -17.40
CA GLN A 354 15.31 -15.00 -17.35
C GLN A 354 15.87 -15.13 -15.94
N LEU A 355 15.75 -16.34 -15.37
CA LEU A 355 16.22 -16.65 -14.02
C LEU A 355 17.06 -17.93 -14.06
N GLU A 356 18.05 -18.00 -13.18
CA GLU A 356 18.75 -19.25 -12.92
C GLU A 356 17.79 -20.20 -12.20
N ALA A 357 17.59 -21.38 -12.77
CA ALA A 357 16.67 -22.38 -12.27
C ALA A 357 17.41 -23.65 -11.84
N LEU A 358 17.07 -24.13 -10.66
CA LEU A 358 17.46 -25.45 -10.15
C LEU A 358 16.27 -26.41 -10.25
N PRO A 359 16.50 -27.72 -10.47
CA PRO A 359 15.46 -28.72 -10.33
C PRO A 359 14.91 -28.72 -8.90
N HIS A 360 13.59 -28.80 -8.75
CA HIS A 360 13.01 -28.98 -7.41
C HIS A 360 13.36 -30.38 -6.86
N PRO A 361 13.75 -30.50 -5.57
CA PRO A 361 14.28 -31.76 -5.03
C PRO A 361 13.25 -32.90 -5.01
N THR A 362 11.96 -32.57 -4.87
CA THR A 362 10.88 -33.56 -4.69
C THR A 362 9.81 -33.56 -5.78
N ASP A 363 9.73 -32.52 -6.63
CA ASP A 363 8.63 -32.34 -7.58
C ASP A 363 9.16 -31.95 -8.95
N LYS A 364 9.18 -32.91 -9.88
CA LYS A 364 9.71 -32.69 -11.24
C LYS A 364 8.92 -31.69 -12.08
N SER A 365 7.69 -31.33 -11.67
CA SER A 365 6.88 -30.31 -12.34
C SER A 365 7.27 -28.88 -11.95
N ARG A 366 8.15 -28.73 -10.94
CA ARG A 366 8.57 -27.46 -10.37
C ARG A 366 10.05 -27.21 -10.59
N ILE A 367 10.38 -25.94 -10.54
CA ILE A 367 11.76 -25.44 -10.50
C ILE A 367 11.90 -24.48 -9.32
N LEU A 368 13.12 -24.38 -8.80
CA LEU A 368 13.52 -23.33 -7.87
C LEU A 368 14.20 -22.24 -8.68
N ALA A 369 13.54 -21.09 -8.81
CA ALA A 369 14.07 -19.94 -9.54
C ALA A 369 14.79 -19.00 -8.56
N LEU A 370 16.08 -18.80 -8.76
CA LEU A 370 16.91 -17.93 -7.93
C LEU A 370 16.58 -16.46 -8.22
N ILE A 371 16.29 -15.69 -7.17
CA ILE A 371 15.86 -14.29 -7.27
C ILE A 371 17.00 -13.29 -7.01
N ARG A 372 18.25 -13.75 -7.10
CA ARG A 372 19.46 -12.91 -7.02
C ARG A 372 19.50 -12.03 -5.76
N ALA A 373 19.06 -12.60 -4.65
CA ALA A 373 19.05 -11.98 -3.35
C ALA A 373 19.50 -13.01 -2.30
N SER A 374 20.09 -12.53 -1.22
CA SER A 374 20.54 -13.34 -0.09
C SER A 374 19.93 -12.87 1.22
N ASN A 375 19.81 -13.78 2.18
CA ASN A 375 19.45 -13.43 3.55
C ASN A 375 20.69 -13.10 4.39
N SER A 376 20.48 -12.73 5.65
CA SER A 376 21.53 -12.41 6.63
C SER A 376 22.47 -13.58 6.96
N LEU A 377 22.15 -14.81 6.53
CA LEU A 377 23.03 -15.98 6.64
C LEU A 377 23.85 -16.22 5.37
N ASN A 378 23.82 -15.27 4.42
CA ASN A 378 24.46 -15.36 3.11
C ASN A 378 24.00 -16.58 2.27
N GLN A 379 22.73 -16.97 2.45
CA GLN A 379 22.08 -17.99 1.64
C GLN A 379 21.34 -17.32 0.49
N ARG A 380 21.53 -17.81 -0.74
CA ARG A 380 20.76 -17.32 -1.90
C ARG A 380 19.29 -17.69 -1.74
N LEU A 381 18.41 -16.84 -2.21
CA LEU A 381 16.97 -17.03 -2.12
C LEU A 381 16.41 -17.52 -3.45
N ALA A 382 15.52 -18.50 -3.39
CA ALA A 382 14.77 -19.00 -4.53
C ALA A 382 13.27 -18.99 -4.26
N ILE A 383 12.50 -18.85 -5.33
CA ILE A 383 11.04 -19.02 -5.35
C ILE A 383 10.68 -20.30 -6.11
N SER A 384 9.59 -20.95 -5.68
CA SER A 384 9.08 -22.15 -6.35
C SER A 384 8.18 -21.77 -7.52
N LEU A 385 8.54 -22.19 -8.73
CA LEU A 385 7.75 -21.97 -9.94
C LEU A 385 7.28 -23.30 -10.51
N LYS A 386 6.01 -23.37 -10.91
CA LYS A 386 5.40 -24.54 -11.55
C LYS A 386 5.02 -24.24 -12.99
N CYS A 387 5.45 -25.10 -13.91
CA CYS A 387 5.14 -24.95 -15.33
C CYS A 387 3.69 -25.35 -15.58
N LEU A 388 2.90 -24.48 -16.23
CA LEU A 388 1.46 -24.67 -16.46
C LEU A 388 1.13 -25.31 -17.82
N ASP A 389 1.97 -25.09 -18.83
CA ASP A 389 1.73 -25.50 -20.23
C ASP A 389 2.76 -26.51 -20.77
N GLY A 390 3.68 -26.96 -19.92
CA GLY A 390 4.79 -27.84 -20.31
C GLY A 390 5.85 -27.15 -21.19
N GLN A 391 5.77 -25.84 -21.39
CA GLN A 391 6.70 -25.04 -22.19
C GLN A 391 7.37 -23.97 -21.32
N ALA A 392 6.77 -22.78 -21.23
CA ALA A 392 7.40 -21.61 -20.65
C ALA A 392 6.45 -20.75 -19.80
N GLN A 393 5.16 -21.09 -19.69
CA GLN A 393 4.24 -20.38 -18.81
C GLN A 393 4.34 -20.99 -17.41
N TYR A 394 4.72 -20.18 -16.42
CA TYR A 394 4.83 -20.57 -15.02
C TYR A 394 3.87 -19.78 -14.14
N ALA A 395 3.63 -20.33 -12.96
CA ALA A 395 3.06 -19.62 -11.83
C ALA A 395 3.91 -19.84 -10.58
N ARG A 396 3.94 -18.83 -9.71
CA ARG A 396 4.56 -18.97 -8.39
C ARG A 396 3.64 -19.81 -7.50
N VAL A 397 4.23 -20.84 -6.89
CA VAL A 397 3.60 -21.76 -5.94
C VAL A 397 4.36 -21.71 -4.62
N ASP A 398 3.78 -22.27 -3.55
CA ASP A 398 4.33 -22.21 -2.19
C ASP A 398 4.75 -20.80 -1.78
N ALA A 399 3.96 -19.80 -2.18
CA ALA A 399 4.33 -18.39 -2.04
C ALA A 399 4.38 -17.90 -0.59
N GLY A 400 4.15 -18.77 0.41
CA GLY A 400 4.24 -18.44 1.83
C GLY A 400 5.65 -18.50 2.40
N GLU A 401 6.60 -19.07 1.66
CA GLU A 401 8.00 -19.15 2.06
C GLU A 401 8.95 -18.87 0.88
N LEU A 402 10.18 -18.52 1.22
CA LEU A 402 11.31 -18.52 0.30
C LEU A 402 12.16 -19.76 0.57
N VAL A 403 12.80 -20.28 -0.46
CA VAL A 403 13.69 -21.44 -0.34
C VAL A 403 15.13 -20.93 -0.20
N PRO A 404 15.76 -21.04 0.98
CA PRO A 404 17.17 -20.72 1.14
C PRO A 404 18.02 -21.80 0.46
N ILE A 405 19.02 -21.37 -0.31
CA ILE A 405 19.93 -22.22 -1.06
C ILE A 405 21.35 -22.03 -0.51
N ASN A 406 21.90 -23.12 0.02
CA ASN A 406 23.30 -23.20 0.45
C ASN A 406 24.22 -23.53 -0.73
N ASP A 407 25.53 -23.37 -0.54
CA ASP A 407 26.59 -23.92 -1.41
C ASP A 407 26.67 -23.39 -2.85
N TRP A 408 25.94 -22.30 -3.17
CA TRP A 408 26.05 -21.57 -4.44
C TRP A 408 26.01 -22.45 -5.71
N PRO A 409 25.02 -23.35 -5.86
CA PRO A 409 24.93 -24.23 -7.02
C PRO A 409 24.69 -23.41 -8.30
N THR A 410 25.30 -23.83 -9.40
CA THR A 410 25.08 -23.23 -10.71
C THR A 410 23.74 -23.72 -11.28
N GLY A 411 22.77 -22.80 -11.40
CA GLY A 411 21.49 -23.06 -12.05
C GLY A 411 21.58 -23.02 -13.57
N GLN A 412 20.56 -23.57 -14.24
CA GLN A 412 20.39 -23.40 -15.67
C GLN A 412 19.59 -22.11 -15.91
N LEU A 413 20.12 -21.21 -16.73
CA LEU A 413 19.35 -20.03 -17.13
C LEU A 413 18.12 -20.45 -17.94
N ARG A 414 16.93 -20.01 -17.51
CA ARG A 414 15.66 -20.33 -18.17
C ARG A 414 14.84 -19.07 -18.39
N THR A 415 14.22 -18.99 -19.56
CA THR A 415 13.18 -18.01 -19.86
C THR A 415 11.85 -18.48 -19.27
N VAL A 416 11.23 -17.64 -18.46
CA VAL A 416 9.94 -17.92 -17.84
C VAL A 416 8.96 -16.78 -18.11
N TYR A 417 7.69 -17.15 -18.33
CA TYR A 417 6.57 -16.22 -18.43
C TYR A 417 5.66 -16.43 -17.23
N VAL A 418 5.47 -15.40 -16.40
CA VAL A 418 4.62 -15.51 -15.21
C VAL A 418 3.51 -14.47 -15.24
N ARG A 419 2.26 -14.92 -15.38
CA ARG A 419 1.08 -14.05 -15.31
C ARG A 419 0.84 -13.58 -13.89
N GLN A 420 0.52 -12.30 -13.72
CA GLN A 420 0.16 -11.78 -12.41
C GLN A 420 -1.12 -12.42 -11.84
N SER A 421 -2.05 -12.74 -12.73
CA SER A 421 -3.24 -13.57 -12.46
C SER A 421 -3.17 -14.85 -13.30
N PRO A 422 -2.56 -15.94 -12.78
CA PRO A 422 -2.40 -17.17 -13.53
C PRO A 422 -3.74 -17.77 -13.97
N SER A 423 -3.84 -18.12 -15.26
CA SER A 423 -4.92 -18.95 -15.79
C SER A 423 -4.45 -20.40 -15.77
N VAL A 424 -4.87 -21.17 -14.76
CA VAL A 424 -4.53 -22.60 -14.66
C VAL A 424 -5.37 -23.37 -15.70
N PRO A 425 -4.75 -24.11 -16.64
CA PRO A 425 -5.47 -24.90 -17.64
C PRO A 425 -6.42 -25.93 -17.00
N ALA A 426 -7.52 -26.25 -17.68
CA ALA A 426 -8.53 -27.16 -17.15
C ALA A 426 -8.08 -28.64 -17.13
N ASP A 427 -7.04 -28.96 -17.89
CA ASP A 427 -6.32 -30.23 -17.96
C ASP A 427 -5.02 -30.21 -17.14
N PHE A 428 -4.75 -29.12 -16.43
CA PHE A 428 -3.56 -28.98 -15.61
C PHE A 428 -3.56 -29.99 -14.48
N THR A 429 -2.50 -30.76 -14.38
CA THR A 429 -2.37 -31.79 -13.36
C THR A 429 -1.37 -31.39 -12.28
N THR A 430 -1.69 -31.76 -11.04
CA THR A 430 -0.87 -31.44 -9.87
C THR A 430 -0.77 -32.63 -8.93
N PRO A 431 0.37 -32.85 -8.26
CA PRO A 431 0.43 -33.80 -7.15
C PRO A 431 -0.41 -33.34 -5.94
N GLU A 432 -0.85 -32.07 -5.87
CA GLU A 432 -1.61 -31.50 -4.75
C GLU A 432 -3.14 -31.69 -4.83
N PHE A 433 -3.66 -32.58 -5.70
CA PHE A 433 -5.09 -32.86 -5.74
C PHE A 433 -5.61 -33.34 -4.37
N SER A 434 -6.50 -32.55 -3.77
CA SER A 434 -7.00 -32.73 -2.41
C SER A 434 -8.45 -33.20 -2.36
N CYS A 435 -9.24 -32.95 -3.40
CA CYS A 435 -10.61 -33.43 -3.51
C CYS A 435 -11.15 -33.39 -4.95
N PHE A 436 -12.28 -34.05 -5.16
CA PHE A 436 -13.18 -33.83 -6.29
C PHE A 436 -14.41 -33.05 -5.80
N GLN A 437 -14.62 -31.82 -6.28
CA GLN A 437 -15.75 -30.99 -5.88
C GLN A 437 -16.84 -30.95 -6.96
N ILE A 438 -18.09 -31.16 -6.55
CA ILE A 438 -19.24 -30.97 -7.43
C ILE A 438 -19.76 -29.53 -7.30
N ARG A 439 -19.72 -28.77 -8.39
CA ARG A 439 -20.30 -27.41 -8.42
C ARG A 439 -21.55 -27.36 -9.28
N ARG A 440 -22.63 -26.81 -8.73
CA ARG A 440 -23.83 -26.46 -9.52
C ARG A 440 -23.54 -25.20 -10.32
N ARG A 441 -23.42 -25.32 -11.64
CA ARG A 441 -23.33 -24.14 -12.52
C ARG A 441 -24.74 -23.63 -12.82
N PHE A 442 -25.07 -22.43 -12.36
CA PHE A 442 -26.28 -21.73 -12.75
C PHE A 442 -26.05 -21.04 -14.09
N VAL A 443 -26.26 -21.75 -15.21
CA VAL A 443 -26.29 -21.15 -16.55
C VAL A 443 -27.68 -21.42 -17.13
N ASN A 444 -28.44 -20.34 -17.37
CA ASN A 444 -29.72 -20.27 -18.07
C ASN A 444 -30.62 -21.53 -18.03
N GLN A 445 -31.42 -21.60 -16.96
CA GLN A 445 -32.69 -22.31 -16.74
C GLN A 445 -33.25 -23.29 -17.81
N ARG A 446 -32.53 -24.36 -18.17
CA ARG A 446 -33.15 -25.55 -18.82
C ARG A 446 -32.63 -26.91 -18.33
N THR A 447 -31.63 -26.97 -17.45
CA THR A 447 -31.12 -28.24 -16.93
C THR A 447 -31.99 -28.79 -15.80
N PRO A 448 -32.50 -30.04 -15.90
CA PRO A 448 -33.28 -30.67 -14.84
C PRO A 448 -32.47 -30.83 -13.54
N PRO A 449 -33.13 -30.81 -12.37
CA PRO A 449 -32.45 -30.98 -11.09
C PRO A 449 -31.73 -32.33 -11.01
N VAL A 450 -30.45 -32.27 -10.66
CA VAL A 450 -29.60 -33.44 -10.39
C VAL A 450 -29.51 -33.65 -8.87
N ARG A 451 -29.76 -34.88 -8.41
CA ARG A 451 -29.60 -35.31 -7.02
C ARG A 451 -28.45 -36.30 -6.89
N ILE A 452 -27.69 -36.20 -5.81
CA ILE A 452 -26.67 -37.20 -5.43
C ILE A 452 -27.39 -38.26 -4.61
N MET A 453 -27.41 -39.51 -5.09
CA MET A 453 -28.08 -40.63 -4.44
C MET A 453 -27.16 -41.37 -3.48
N SER A 454 -25.91 -41.59 -3.90
CA SER A 454 -24.89 -42.26 -3.09
C SER A 454 -23.50 -41.83 -3.52
N VAL A 455 -22.54 -42.00 -2.61
CA VAL A 455 -21.13 -41.63 -2.80
C VAL A 455 -20.24 -42.75 -2.26
N PHE A 456 -19.14 -43.02 -2.95
CA PHE A 456 -18.09 -43.94 -2.51
C PHE A 456 -16.70 -43.30 -2.72
N PRO A 457 -15.77 -43.42 -1.75
CA PRO A 457 -15.97 -43.91 -0.39
C PRO A 457 -16.77 -42.91 0.44
N ARG A 458 -17.73 -43.38 1.24
CA ARG A 458 -18.67 -42.49 1.96
C ARG A 458 -17.97 -41.71 3.07
N GLU A 459 -16.96 -42.32 3.68
CA GLU A 459 -16.12 -41.77 4.75
C GLU A 459 -15.26 -40.57 4.31
N LEU A 460 -15.03 -40.40 3.00
CA LEU A 460 -14.27 -39.28 2.45
C LEU A 460 -15.17 -38.19 1.86
N TRP A 461 -16.49 -38.34 1.93
CA TRP A 461 -17.46 -37.42 1.36
C TRP A 461 -17.93 -36.37 2.35
N ASP A 462 -17.82 -35.10 1.96
CA ASP A 462 -18.37 -33.96 2.68
C ASP A 462 -19.68 -33.49 2.02
N SER A 463 -20.81 -33.71 2.69
CA SER A 463 -22.12 -33.35 2.17
C SER A 463 -22.42 -31.85 2.19
N GLU A 464 -21.73 -31.07 3.01
CA GLU A 464 -21.94 -29.62 3.10
C GLU A 464 -21.23 -28.91 1.95
N THR A 465 -19.97 -29.27 1.69
CA THR A 465 -19.16 -28.67 0.63
C THR A 465 -19.29 -29.36 -0.73
N HIS A 466 -19.95 -30.54 -0.77
CA HIS A 466 -20.04 -31.44 -1.93
C HIS A 466 -18.67 -31.87 -2.48
N GLU A 467 -17.77 -32.27 -1.58
CA GLU A 467 -16.38 -32.64 -1.89
C GLU A 467 -16.10 -34.11 -1.53
N LEU A 468 -15.53 -34.88 -2.46
CA LEU A 468 -14.88 -36.15 -2.13
C LEU A 468 -13.39 -35.92 -1.89
N ARG A 469 -12.94 -36.06 -0.64
CA ARG A 469 -11.55 -35.80 -0.24
C ARG A 469 -10.61 -36.90 -0.71
N ILE A 470 -9.41 -36.50 -1.11
CA ILE A 470 -8.30 -37.36 -1.49
C ILE A 470 -7.28 -37.31 -0.33
N PRO A 471 -7.07 -38.40 0.42
CA PRO A 471 -6.09 -38.43 1.51
C PRO A 471 -4.68 -38.07 1.00
N ALA A 472 -3.96 -37.25 1.75
CA ALA A 472 -2.62 -36.78 1.37
C ALA A 472 -1.61 -37.94 1.16
N SER A 473 -1.75 -39.01 1.94
CA SER A 473 -0.92 -40.22 1.85
C SER A 473 -1.34 -41.19 0.74
N ALA A 474 -2.50 -41.00 0.10
CA ALA A 474 -2.99 -41.94 -0.90
C ALA A 474 -2.21 -41.77 -2.23
N PRO A 475 -1.53 -42.82 -2.74
CA PRO A 475 -0.82 -42.77 -4.02
C PRO A 475 -1.82 -42.74 -5.19
N LYS A 476 -2.99 -43.36 -5.03
CA LYS A 476 -4.11 -43.30 -5.95
C LYS A 476 -5.39 -43.06 -5.17
N ALA A 477 -6.31 -42.33 -5.78
CA ALA A 477 -7.66 -42.17 -5.27
C ALA A 477 -8.69 -42.53 -6.35
N PHE A 478 -9.82 -43.04 -5.89
CA PHE A 478 -10.94 -43.42 -6.73
C PHE A 478 -12.22 -43.06 -5.99
N GLY A 479 -13.19 -42.53 -6.72
CA GLY A 479 -14.49 -42.20 -6.18
C GLY A 479 -15.59 -42.39 -7.19
N VAL A 480 -16.80 -42.64 -6.69
CA VAL A 480 -18.00 -42.81 -7.51
C VAL A 480 -19.15 -42.04 -6.86
N LEU A 481 -19.87 -41.29 -7.69
CA LEU A 481 -21.11 -40.62 -7.33
C LEU A 481 -22.24 -41.22 -8.15
N LEU A 482 -23.28 -41.73 -7.51
CA LEU A 482 -24.51 -42.08 -8.21
C LEU A 482 -25.40 -40.84 -8.29
N LEU A 483 -25.61 -40.32 -9.49
CA LEU A 483 -26.45 -39.16 -9.73
C LEU A 483 -27.80 -39.57 -10.30
N ARG A 484 -28.87 -38.90 -9.87
CA ARG A 484 -30.22 -39.07 -10.40
C ARG A 484 -30.75 -37.77 -10.96
N VAL A 485 -31.28 -37.82 -12.17
CA VAL A 485 -31.90 -36.68 -12.84
C VAL A 485 -33.39 -36.94 -12.99
N GLN A 486 -34.19 -35.96 -12.56
CA GLN A 486 -35.64 -35.96 -12.76
C GLN A 486 -36.00 -34.82 -13.71
N SER A 487 -36.55 -35.15 -14.87
CA SER A 487 -37.04 -34.17 -15.83
C SER A 487 -38.52 -34.42 -16.08
N HIS A 488 -39.33 -33.37 -16.06
CA HIS A 488 -40.74 -33.49 -16.48
C HIS A 488 -40.89 -33.75 -17.98
N ALA A 489 -39.84 -33.47 -18.78
CA ALA A 489 -39.84 -33.70 -20.23
C ALA A 489 -39.48 -35.15 -20.63
N TYR A 490 -38.90 -35.93 -19.71
CA TYR A 490 -38.53 -37.33 -19.95
C TYR A 490 -39.27 -38.18 -18.93
N ALA A 491 -40.19 -39.04 -19.35
CA ALA A 491 -41.09 -39.80 -18.47
C ALA A 491 -40.40 -40.74 -17.45
N HIS A 492 -39.07 -40.83 -17.46
CA HIS A 492 -38.28 -41.72 -16.63
C HIS A 492 -37.16 -40.95 -15.90
N SER A 493 -36.96 -41.28 -14.62
CA SER A 493 -35.79 -40.80 -13.88
C SER A 493 -34.55 -41.57 -14.32
N LEU A 494 -33.51 -40.86 -14.75
CA LEU A 494 -32.24 -41.46 -15.14
C LEU A 494 -31.28 -41.46 -13.94
N SER A 495 -30.73 -42.61 -13.61
CA SER A 495 -29.64 -42.75 -12.64
C SER A 495 -28.37 -43.16 -13.37
N PHE A 496 -27.26 -42.46 -13.14
CA PHE A 496 -25.98 -42.78 -13.76
C PHE A 496 -24.84 -42.51 -12.78
N PRO A 497 -23.84 -43.42 -12.70
CA PRO A 497 -22.64 -43.16 -11.91
C PRO A 497 -21.69 -42.23 -12.65
N VAL A 498 -21.04 -41.36 -11.89
CA VAL A 498 -19.90 -40.57 -12.29
C VAL A 498 -18.71 -41.07 -11.48
N ALA A 499 -17.77 -41.73 -12.15
CA ALA A 499 -16.54 -42.21 -11.56
C ALA A 499 -15.41 -41.21 -11.80
N PHE A 500 -14.48 -41.15 -10.86
CA PHE A 500 -13.32 -40.30 -10.96
C PHE A 500 -12.14 -40.95 -10.27
N SER A 501 -10.94 -40.66 -10.76
CA SER A 501 -9.72 -41.20 -10.21
C SER A 501 -8.58 -40.21 -10.33
N PHE A 502 -7.61 -40.34 -9.44
CA PHE A 502 -6.38 -39.57 -9.40
C PHE A 502 -5.20 -40.50 -9.10
N ASP A 503 -4.10 -40.36 -9.83
CA ASP A 503 -2.82 -41.02 -9.60
C ASP A 503 -1.77 -39.93 -9.30
N ARG A 504 -1.25 -39.95 -8.07
CA ARG A 504 -0.32 -38.94 -7.54
C ARG A 504 1.07 -39.07 -8.15
N ALA A 505 1.48 -40.28 -8.54
CA ALA A 505 2.80 -40.51 -9.10
C ALA A 505 2.91 -39.96 -10.53
N THR A 506 1.85 -40.10 -11.32
CA THR A 506 1.80 -39.58 -12.69
C THR A 506 1.20 -38.18 -12.77
N CYS A 507 0.69 -37.64 -11.65
CA CYS A 507 -0.15 -36.45 -11.63
C CYS A 507 -1.23 -36.57 -12.72
N HIS A 508 -2.05 -37.62 -12.71
CA HIS A 508 -3.09 -37.77 -13.72
C HIS A 508 -4.44 -37.96 -13.04
N TYR A 509 -5.48 -37.29 -13.52
CA TYR A 509 -6.85 -37.52 -13.08
C TYR A 509 -7.78 -37.68 -14.27
N TRP A 510 -8.91 -38.33 -14.02
CA TRP A 510 -10.00 -38.42 -14.98
C TRP A 510 -11.34 -38.44 -14.27
N ILE A 511 -12.38 -38.03 -15.00
CA ILE A 511 -13.77 -38.09 -14.59
C ILE A 511 -14.56 -38.68 -15.76
N LYS A 512 -15.42 -39.67 -15.49
CA LYS A 512 -16.23 -40.33 -16.50
C LYS A 512 -17.65 -40.56 -15.99
N ALA A 513 -18.63 -40.03 -16.72
CA ALA A 513 -20.03 -40.39 -16.55
C ALA A 513 -20.34 -41.67 -17.33
N ILE A 514 -21.13 -42.56 -16.75
CA ILE A 514 -21.53 -43.83 -17.36
C ILE A 514 -23.06 -43.82 -17.52
N PRO A 515 -23.58 -43.28 -18.64
CA PRO A 515 -25.01 -43.03 -18.81
C PRO A 515 -25.86 -44.30 -18.95
N ASP A 516 -25.30 -45.38 -19.48
CA ASP A 516 -26.01 -46.65 -19.74
C ASP A 516 -25.93 -47.64 -18.57
N TYR A 517 -25.81 -47.11 -17.35
CA TYR A 517 -25.74 -47.96 -16.17
C TYR A 517 -27.10 -48.58 -15.84
N VAL A 518 -27.23 -49.88 -16.08
CA VAL A 518 -28.34 -50.69 -15.59
C VAL A 518 -27.95 -51.22 -14.22
N ALA A 519 -28.64 -50.75 -13.18
CA ALA A 519 -28.45 -51.29 -11.84
C ALA A 519 -28.77 -52.81 -11.86
N PRO A 520 -27.91 -53.67 -11.29
CA PRO A 520 -28.26 -55.08 -11.11
C PRO A 520 -29.57 -55.19 -10.35
N GLU A 521 -30.50 -56.03 -10.82
CA GLU A 521 -31.74 -56.29 -10.08
C GLU A 521 -31.40 -56.83 -8.68
N GLY A 522 -31.82 -56.11 -7.63
CA GLY A 522 -31.71 -56.58 -6.24
C GLY A 522 -30.69 -55.89 -5.34
N LEU A 523 -30.27 -54.64 -5.63
CA LEU A 523 -29.49 -53.79 -4.71
C LEU A 523 -30.29 -52.58 -4.21
#